data_AF-A0A2A6FIN9-F1
#
_entry.id   AF-A0A2A6FIN9-F1
#
_cell.length_a   1.000
_cell.length_b   1.000
_cell.length_c   1.000
_cell.angle_alpha   90.00
_cell.angle_beta   90.00
_cell.angle_gamma   90.00
#
_symmetry.space_group_name_H-M   'P 1'
#
loop_
_entity.id
_entity.type
_entity.pdbx_description
1 polymer ?
#
loop_
_entity_poly.entity_id
_entity_poly.type
_entity_poly.pdbx_seq_one_letter_code
_entity_poly.pdbx_strand_id
1 'polypeptide(L)'
;MKPKLVEPAPLAQIETDLDALLRDGKPIRHDFGNGNRLHMDRPLPFLCVHVGSHQDAAFHAVSANASYLIAADIDLAGEVARLVARRMRDHCGAFLMLDIGELAEDRFLTEDVPFLPPFEIALACGNTAAEKAALKRFATAASAPEAKYRTPRVDELNPTTRAEARLWDDPGDAACLTVRFAPIYRAPGTNRVYPELRDLVVANMVDSALQAVSAFLKASRLEPPATHRSLGRRVYIDAVVRADRAIDEVASTFDFLLAVTPINAEPAWLEFQAGAFERVPALLYRPLEFEVAAQKRKLYSVSLDHLEDPLLTRLLSEKRQELDLQLSMLAARGTPGFAELGRALYG
;
A
#
# COMPACT_ATOMS: atom_id res chain seq x y z
N MET A 1 33.65 24.43 29.45
CA MET A 1 32.75 23.91 28.38
C MET A 1 31.68 24.96 28.15
N LYS A 2 31.59 25.51 26.94
CA LYS A 2 30.51 26.42 26.56
C LYS A 2 29.18 25.65 26.64
N PRO A 3 28.10 26.21 27.19
CA PRO A 3 26.79 25.60 27.07
C PRO A 3 26.44 25.57 25.58
N LYS A 4 26.16 24.36 25.06
CA LYS A 4 25.52 24.23 23.74
C LYS A 4 24.21 25.01 23.82
N LEU A 5 24.11 26.08 23.04
CA LEU A 5 22.84 26.73 22.76
C LEU A 5 21.88 25.65 22.27
N VAL A 6 20.80 25.45 23.01
CA VAL A 6 19.64 24.68 22.56
C VAL A 6 19.10 25.44 21.35
N GLU A 7 19.13 24.83 20.16
CA GLU A 7 18.54 25.40 18.96
C GLU A 7 17.06 25.70 19.23
N PRO A 8 16.57 26.90 18.92
CA PRO A 8 15.16 27.19 19.07
C PRO A 8 14.38 26.49 17.94
N ALA A 9 13.39 25.68 18.36
CA ALA A 9 12.10 25.52 17.70
C ALA A 9 12.07 24.84 16.31
N PRO A 10 12.16 23.49 16.22
CA PRO A 10 11.64 22.75 15.06
C PRO A 10 10.23 23.22 14.65
N LEU A 11 9.40 23.66 15.61
CA LEU A 11 8.06 24.19 15.38
C LEU A 11 8.01 25.48 14.56
N ALA A 12 8.95 26.42 14.73
CA ALA A 12 8.92 27.68 13.99
C ALA A 12 9.20 27.48 12.48
N GLN A 13 10.09 26.53 12.16
CA GLN A 13 10.33 26.13 10.79
C GLN A 13 9.12 25.38 10.21
N ILE A 14 8.48 24.50 10.98
CA ILE A 14 7.23 23.84 10.55
C ILE A 14 6.13 24.87 10.27
N GLU A 15 5.98 25.91 11.10
CA GLU A 15 5.03 27.00 10.85
C GLU A 15 5.30 27.70 9.51
N THR A 16 6.58 27.97 9.24
CA THR A 16 7.02 28.58 7.97
C THR A 16 6.72 27.66 6.77
N ASP A 17 6.97 26.35 6.92
CA ASP A 17 6.71 25.34 5.90
C ASP A 17 5.19 25.20 5.64
N LEU A 18 4.36 25.23 6.69
CA LEU A 18 2.90 25.23 6.59
C LEU A 18 2.39 26.50 5.89
N ASP A 19 2.94 27.67 6.19
CA ASP A 19 2.58 28.92 5.52
C ASP A 19 2.95 28.90 4.03
N ALA A 20 4.08 28.28 3.67
CA ALA A 20 4.48 28.09 2.27
C ALA A 20 3.60 27.06 1.56
N LEU A 21 3.21 25.97 2.24
CA LEU A 21 2.28 24.98 1.71
C LEU A 21 0.91 25.60 1.41
N LEU A 22 0.38 26.40 2.33
CA LEU A 22 -0.95 27.00 2.21
C LEU A 22 -0.99 28.14 1.18
N ARG A 23 0.07 28.96 1.08
CA ARG A 23 0.12 30.08 0.13
C ARG A 23 0.55 29.69 -1.27
N ASP A 24 1.61 28.89 -1.37
CA ASP A 24 2.30 28.62 -2.64
C ASP A 24 2.05 27.19 -3.15
N GLY A 25 1.38 26.33 -2.36
CA GLY A 25 1.23 24.91 -2.69
C GLY A 25 2.54 24.12 -2.65
N LYS A 26 3.58 24.65 -1.98
CA LYS A 26 4.89 23.99 -1.88
C LYS A 26 4.82 22.77 -0.95
N PRO A 27 5.18 21.57 -1.42
CA PRO A 27 5.10 20.36 -0.60
C PRO A 27 6.09 20.43 0.57
N ILE A 28 5.67 19.92 1.73
CA ILE A 28 6.52 19.84 2.92
C ILE A 28 7.31 18.53 2.89
N ARG A 29 8.62 18.65 3.10
CA ARG A 29 9.57 17.53 3.28
C ARG A 29 10.56 17.93 4.35
N HIS A 30 10.12 17.91 5.60
CA HIS A 30 10.92 18.36 6.73
C HIS A 30 11.48 17.16 7.49
N ASP A 31 12.80 17.03 7.56
CA ASP A 31 13.51 15.96 8.27
C ASP A 31 14.00 16.49 9.63
N PHE A 32 13.66 15.79 10.71
CA PHE A 32 14.07 16.14 12.08
C PHE A 32 15.33 15.39 12.53
N GLY A 33 15.97 14.63 11.64
CA GLY A 33 17.07 13.73 11.94
C GLY A 33 16.61 12.35 12.41
N ASN A 34 17.52 11.37 12.34
CA ASN A 34 17.30 9.99 12.76
C ASN A 34 16.11 9.28 12.07
N GLY A 35 15.68 9.77 10.90
CA GLY A 35 14.55 9.24 10.13
C GLY A 35 13.18 9.81 10.54
N ASN A 36 13.14 10.72 11.50
CA ASN A 36 11.93 11.46 11.86
C ASN A 36 11.62 12.46 10.76
N ARG A 37 10.36 12.52 10.29
CA ARG A 37 10.01 13.35 9.14
C ARG A 37 8.54 13.75 9.13
N LEU A 38 8.28 15.02 8.80
CA LEU A 38 6.97 15.53 8.39
C LEU A 38 6.93 15.66 6.87
N HIS A 39 5.87 15.11 6.27
CA HIS A 39 5.66 15.20 4.84
C HIS A 39 4.20 15.53 4.51
N MET A 40 4.00 16.50 3.62
CA MET A 40 2.69 16.85 3.09
C MET A 40 2.83 17.21 1.61
N ASP A 41 2.22 16.42 0.73
CA ASP A 41 2.22 16.68 -0.71
C ASP A 41 1.44 17.94 -1.10
N ARG A 42 0.34 18.19 -0.38
CA ARG A 42 -0.61 19.29 -0.59
C ARG A 42 -1.41 19.53 0.69
N PRO A 43 -2.15 20.65 0.79
CA PRO A 43 -3.12 20.84 1.87
C PRO A 43 -4.17 19.73 1.86
N LEU A 44 -4.08 18.79 2.81
CA LEU A 44 -4.99 17.66 2.96
C LEU A 44 -5.67 17.71 4.33
N PRO A 45 -6.92 17.26 4.46
CA PRO A 45 -7.69 17.37 5.70
C PRO A 45 -7.38 16.25 6.71
N PHE A 46 -6.18 15.68 6.65
CA PHE A 46 -5.74 14.63 7.57
C PHE A 46 -4.21 14.60 7.73
N LEU A 47 -3.76 13.93 8.79
CA LEU A 47 -2.35 13.58 9.01
C LEU A 47 -2.28 12.16 9.59
N CYS A 48 -1.59 11.26 8.91
CA CYS A 48 -1.24 9.96 9.48
C CYS A 48 0.04 10.09 10.32
N VAL A 49 0.04 9.57 11.54
CA VAL A 49 1.18 9.67 12.45
C VAL A 49 1.56 8.29 12.94
N HIS A 50 2.86 8.01 12.96
CA HIS A 50 3.43 6.83 13.58
C HIS A 50 4.53 7.26 14.55
N VAL A 51 4.43 6.75 15.78
CA VAL A 51 5.45 6.90 16.82
C VAL A 51 6.04 5.54 17.12
N GLY A 52 7.28 5.29 16.70
CA GLY A 52 7.86 3.95 16.83
C GLY A 52 9.03 3.64 15.91
N SER A 53 9.11 2.39 15.49
CA SER A 53 10.24 1.84 14.74
C SER A 53 10.12 2.14 13.25
N HIS A 54 11.21 2.51 12.59
CA HIS A 54 11.19 2.84 11.16
C HIS A 54 11.23 1.61 10.24
N GLN A 55 10.95 0.43 10.78
CA GLN A 55 11.02 -0.85 10.06
C GLN A 55 9.73 -1.68 10.18
N ASP A 56 8.77 -1.21 10.98
CA ASP A 56 7.54 -1.92 11.19
C ASP A 56 6.50 -1.63 10.09
N ALA A 57 5.43 -2.42 10.04
CA ALA A 57 4.40 -2.25 9.03
C ALA A 57 3.62 -0.95 9.24
N ALA A 58 3.54 -0.44 10.47
CA ALA A 58 2.84 0.81 10.76
C ALA A 58 3.58 2.01 10.17
N PHE A 59 4.91 2.06 10.27
CA PHE A 59 5.77 3.01 9.56
C PHE A 59 5.51 2.99 8.06
N HIS A 60 5.48 1.79 7.44
CA HIS A 60 5.22 1.66 6.01
C HIS A 60 3.79 2.09 5.64
N ALA A 61 2.79 1.77 6.46
CA ALA A 61 1.40 2.20 6.25
C ALA A 61 1.25 3.72 6.36
N VAL A 62 1.88 4.35 7.36
CA VAL A 62 1.84 5.80 7.54
C VAL A 62 2.60 6.52 6.44
N SER A 63 3.83 6.10 6.14
CA SER A 63 4.65 6.73 5.11
C SER A 63 4.06 6.57 3.72
N ALA A 64 3.27 5.54 3.41
CA ALA A 64 2.58 5.44 2.12
C ALA A 64 1.51 6.54 1.87
N ASN A 65 1.12 7.32 2.89
CA ASN A 65 0.13 8.40 2.76
C ASN A 65 0.72 9.73 2.26
N ALA A 66 -0.13 10.60 1.71
CA ALA A 66 0.28 11.90 1.17
C ALA A 66 0.51 13.00 2.22
N SER A 67 0.10 12.74 3.45
CA SER A 67 0.22 13.63 4.60
C SER A 67 0.54 12.77 5.80
N TYR A 68 1.79 12.80 6.26
CA TYR A 68 2.23 11.98 7.37
C TYR A 68 3.33 12.59 8.23
N LEU A 69 3.44 12.09 9.46
CA LEU A 69 4.50 12.36 10.42
C LEU A 69 5.06 11.03 10.95
N ILE A 70 6.36 10.83 10.81
CA ILE A 70 7.11 9.77 11.51
C ILE A 70 7.96 10.43 12.57
N ALA A 71 7.90 9.92 13.80
CA ALA A 71 8.75 10.37 14.89
C ALA A 71 9.06 9.21 15.84
N ALA A 72 10.29 9.14 16.36
CA ALA A 72 10.62 8.21 17.44
C ALA A 72 10.19 8.72 18.83
N ASP A 73 10.03 10.03 18.98
CA ASP A 73 9.70 10.72 20.22
C ASP A 73 8.23 11.16 20.22
N ILE A 74 7.49 10.68 21.23
CA ILE A 74 6.06 10.94 21.42
C ILE A 74 5.74 12.41 21.70
N ASP A 75 6.59 13.11 22.43
CA ASP A 75 6.37 14.52 22.82
C ASP A 75 6.54 15.40 21.58
N LEU A 76 7.61 15.18 20.82
CA LEU A 76 7.83 15.85 19.55
C LEU A 76 6.68 15.56 18.58
N ALA A 77 6.28 14.29 18.46
CA ALA A 77 5.18 13.89 17.59
C ALA A 77 3.89 14.63 17.95
N GLY A 78 3.56 14.67 19.25
CA GLY A 78 2.35 15.31 19.75
C GLY A 78 2.35 16.83 19.57
N GLU A 79 3.50 17.49 19.74
CA GLU A 79 3.63 18.94 19.47
C GLU A 79 3.44 19.27 17.99
N VAL A 80 4.14 18.57 17.10
CA VAL A 80 4.06 18.78 15.65
C VAL A 80 2.66 18.44 15.13
N ALA A 81 2.09 17.30 15.53
CA ALA A 81 0.76 16.89 15.10
C ALA A 81 -0.33 17.91 15.52
N ARG A 82 -0.28 18.43 16.75
CA ARG A 82 -1.21 19.47 17.22
C ARG A 82 -1.05 20.79 16.48
N LEU A 83 0.18 21.18 16.16
CA LEU A 83 0.44 22.37 15.35
C LEU A 83 -0.18 22.22 13.95
N VAL A 84 0.13 21.13 13.26
CA VAL A 84 -0.42 20.83 11.91
C VAL A 84 -1.93 20.78 11.97
N ALA A 85 -2.51 20.05 12.92
CA ALA A 85 -3.96 19.89 13.04
C ALA A 85 -4.70 21.23 13.24
N ARG A 86 -4.14 22.16 14.03
CA ARG A 86 -4.71 23.50 14.19
C ARG A 86 -4.68 24.28 12.88
N ARG A 87 -3.50 24.43 12.29
CA ARG A 87 -3.30 25.22 11.05
C ARG A 87 -4.14 24.68 9.88
N MET A 88 -4.18 23.35 9.75
CA MET A 88 -4.89 22.68 8.67
C MET A 88 -6.40 22.65 8.89
N ARG A 89 -6.88 22.60 10.13
CA ARG A 89 -8.32 22.75 10.42
C ARG A 89 -8.83 24.12 10.00
N ASP A 90 -8.09 25.18 10.27
CA ASP A 90 -8.48 26.55 9.88
C ASP A 90 -8.61 26.68 8.35
N HIS A 91 -7.78 25.96 7.60
CA HIS A 91 -7.80 25.96 6.13
C HIS A 91 -8.86 25.03 5.54
N CYS A 92 -8.95 23.79 6.04
CA CYS A 92 -9.80 22.73 5.47
C CYS A 92 -11.21 22.68 6.08
N GLY A 93 -11.48 23.43 7.16
CA GLY A 93 -12.74 23.41 7.92
C GLY A 93 -12.87 22.23 8.89
N ALA A 94 -12.30 21.07 8.55
CA ALA A 94 -12.17 19.92 9.43
C ALA A 94 -10.84 19.21 9.20
N PHE A 95 -10.32 18.54 10.22
CA PHE A 95 -9.04 17.85 10.15
C PHE A 95 -9.04 16.59 11.03
N LEU A 96 -8.63 15.45 10.47
CA LEU A 96 -8.54 14.16 11.17
C LEU A 96 -7.08 13.74 11.36
N MET A 97 -6.66 13.50 12.60
CA MET A 97 -5.38 12.85 12.85
C MET A 97 -5.58 11.34 12.96
N LEU A 98 -4.72 10.56 12.31
CA LEU A 98 -4.72 9.10 12.39
C LEU A 98 -3.44 8.63 13.06
N ASP A 99 -3.53 8.17 14.30
CA ASP A 99 -2.42 7.54 15.01
C ASP A 99 -2.40 6.04 14.68
N ILE A 100 -1.42 5.60 13.89
CA ILE A 100 -1.30 4.22 13.41
C ILE A 100 -0.03 3.60 13.98
N GLY A 101 -0.18 2.46 14.66
CA GLY A 101 0.91 1.71 15.29
C GLY A 101 0.62 0.21 15.34
N GLU A 102 1.54 -0.58 15.90
CA GLU A 102 1.35 -2.02 16.07
C GLU A 102 0.89 -2.37 17.50
N LEU A 103 0.21 -3.51 17.61
CA LEU A 103 0.05 -4.19 18.90
C LEU A 103 1.39 -4.82 19.28
N ALA A 104 1.67 -4.93 20.59
CA ALA A 104 2.93 -5.49 21.06
C ALA A 104 3.09 -6.97 20.68
N GLU A 105 1.99 -7.68 20.50
CA GLU A 105 1.95 -9.08 20.14
C GLU A 105 0.66 -9.42 19.38
N ASP A 106 0.68 -10.58 18.74
CA ASP A 106 -0.48 -11.18 18.09
C ASP A 106 -1.15 -12.17 19.05
N ARG A 107 -1.99 -11.63 19.95
CA ARG A 107 -2.56 -12.37 21.09
C ARG A 107 -3.38 -13.61 20.71
N PHE A 108 -3.88 -13.67 19.49
CA PHE A 108 -4.75 -14.75 19.02
C PHE A 108 -3.95 -15.92 18.43
N LEU A 109 -2.65 -15.74 18.20
CA LEU A 109 -1.80 -16.81 17.70
C LEU A 109 -1.38 -17.72 18.86
N THR A 110 -1.98 -18.90 18.93
CA THR A 110 -1.63 -19.97 19.87
C THR A 110 -1.07 -21.18 19.12
N GLU A 111 -0.15 -21.93 19.75
CA GLU A 111 0.54 -23.05 19.09
C GLU A 111 -0.37 -24.25 18.77
N ASP A 112 -1.54 -24.35 19.43
CA ASP A 112 -2.38 -25.56 19.46
C ASP A 112 -3.76 -25.42 18.78
N VAL A 113 -3.96 -24.45 17.88
CA VAL A 113 -5.25 -24.30 17.17
C VAL A 113 -5.27 -25.02 15.82
N PRO A 114 -6.27 -25.89 15.54
CA PRO A 114 -6.38 -26.63 14.28
C PRO A 114 -6.87 -25.77 13.10
N PHE A 115 -7.12 -24.48 13.33
CA PHE A 115 -7.54 -23.50 12.34
C PHE A 115 -6.71 -22.24 12.49
N LEU A 116 -6.60 -21.46 11.41
CA LEU A 116 -5.90 -20.18 11.46
C LEU A 116 -6.76 -19.14 12.21
N PRO A 117 -6.35 -18.67 13.40
CA PRO A 117 -7.15 -17.74 14.18
C PRO A 117 -7.22 -16.38 13.48
N PRO A 118 -8.23 -15.53 13.76
CA PRO A 118 -8.22 -14.16 13.27
C PRO A 118 -7.06 -13.37 13.87
N PHE A 119 -6.73 -12.21 13.32
CA PHE A 119 -5.78 -11.28 13.91
C PHE A 119 -6.47 -10.00 14.36
N GLU A 120 -5.94 -9.37 15.41
CA GLU A 120 -6.57 -8.20 16.02
C GLU A 120 -6.23 -6.91 15.27
N ILE A 121 -7.26 -6.08 15.08
CA ILE A 121 -7.15 -4.65 14.81
C ILE A 121 -7.96 -3.93 15.89
N ALA A 122 -7.29 -3.18 16.75
CA ALA A 122 -7.91 -2.40 17.81
C ALA A 122 -8.06 -0.93 17.39
N LEU A 123 -9.28 -0.40 17.51
CA LEU A 123 -9.61 0.98 17.11
C LEU A 123 -10.14 1.80 18.29
N ALA A 124 -9.75 3.08 18.37
CA ALA A 124 -10.40 4.06 19.23
C ALA A 124 -10.54 5.39 18.49
N CYS A 125 -11.54 6.19 18.86
CA CYS A 125 -11.71 7.54 18.36
C CYS A 125 -12.30 8.45 19.45
N GLY A 126 -12.36 9.76 19.19
CA GLY A 126 -13.11 10.67 20.03
C GLY A 126 -14.63 10.49 19.92
N ASN A 127 -15.38 11.44 20.49
CA ASN A 127 -16.81 11.29 20.72
C ASN A 127 -17.70 11.92 19.64
N THR A 128 -17.13 12.64 18.67
CA THR A 128 -17.92 13.35 17.65
C THR A 128 -18.56 12.39 16.64
N ALA A 129 -19.64 12.83 15.99
CA ALA A 129 -20.28 12.05 14.94
C ALA A 129 -19.35 11.79 13.74
N ALA A 130 -18.45 12.74 13.43
CA ALA A 130 -17.49 12.61 12.34
C ALA A 130 -16.41 11.57 12.64
N GLU A 131 -15.88 11.55 13.87
CA GLU A 131 -14.93 10.53 14.33
C GLU A 131 -15.54 9.13 14.33
N LYS A 132 -16.78 9.00 14.83
CA LYS A 132 -17.51 7.72 14.81
C LYS A 132 -17.78 7.24 13.38
N ALA A 133 -18.05 8.14 12.43
CA ALA A 133 -18.18 7.80 11.02
C ALA A 133 -16.85 7.31 10.43
N ALA A 134 -15.74 7.96 10.78
CA ALA A 134 -14.39 7.55 10.39
C ALA A 134 -14.06 6.15 10.91
N LEU A 135 -14.25 5.92 12.22
CA LEU A 135 -14.00 4.63 12.88
C LEU A 135 -14.84 3.51 12.25
N LYS A 136 -16.15 3.73 12.07
CA LYS A 136 -17.04 2.75 11.44
C LYS A 136 -16.58 2.41 10.02
N ARG A 137 -16.18 3.42 9.25
CA ARG A 137 -15.72 3.20 7.88
C ARG A 137 -14.38 2.47 7.82
N PHE A 138 -13.43 2.83 8.70
CA PHE A 138 -12.17 2.12 8.85
C PHE A 138 -12.41 0.65 9.20
N ALA A 139 -13.20 0.38 10.23
CA ALA A 139 -13.53 -0.99 10.66
C ALA A 139 -14.11 -1.83 9.53
N THR A 140 -15.07 -1.26 8.78
CA THR A 140 -15.69 -1.95 7.63
C THR A 140 -14.67 -2.24 6.53
N ALA A 141 -13.80 -1.27 6.22
CA ALA A 141 -12.79 -1.41 5.18
C ALA A 141 -11.72 -2.43 5.57
N ALA A 142 -11.23 -2.36 6.81
CA ALA A 142 -10.18 -3.21 7.32
C ALA A 142 -10.58 -4.69 7.38
N SER A 143 -11.87 -4.98 7.58
CA SER A 143 -12.44 -6.33 7.57
C SER A 143 -12.88 -6.84 6.19
N ALA A 144 -12.89 -5.99 5.16
CA ALA A 144 -13.41 -6.34 3.83
C ALA A 144 -12.55 -7.29 2.98
N PRO A 145 -11.19 -7.27 3.03
CA PRO A 145 -10.39 -8.15 2.19
C PRO A 145 -10.68 -9.63 2.46
N GLU A 146 -10.96 -10.40 1.41
CA GLU A 146 -10.97 -11.86 1.50
C GLU A 146 -9.57 -12.33 1.91
N ALA A 147 -9.47 -12.91 3.09
CA ALA A 147 -8.19 -13.21 3.70
C ALA A 147 -7.52 -14.41 3.00
N LYS A 148 -6.46 -14.14 2.24
CA LYS A 148 -5.53 -15.18 1.75
C LYS A 148 -4.80 -15.89 2.92
N TYR A 149 -4.62 -15.19 4.03
CA TYR A 149 -3.92 -15.69 5.23
C TYR A 149 -4.86 -15.75 6.43
N ARG A 150 -5.06 -14.64 7.17
CA ARG A 150 -5.89 -14.60 8.38
C ARG A 150 -6.95 -13.51 8.29
N THR A 151 -8.12 -13.78 8.86
CA THR A 151 -9.23 -12.82 8.86
C THR A 151 -8.97 -11.71 9.90
N PRO A 152 -9.10 -10.43 9.51
CA PRO A 152 -9.04 -9.31 10.45
C PRO A 152 -10.25 -9.34 11.39
N ARG A 153 -10.00 -9.27 12.70
CA ARG A 153 -11.01 -9.04 13.72
C ARG A 153 -10.81 -7.65 14.28
N VAL A 154 -11.80 -6.79 14.07
CA VAL A 154 -11.78 -5.42 14.57
C VAL A 154 -12.46 -5.37 15.94
N ASP A 155 -11.71 -4.95 16.97
CA ASP A 155 -12.18 -4.78 18.34
C ASP A 155 -11.96 -3.31 18.79
N GLU A 156 -12.57 -2.91 19.90
CA GLU A 156 -12.33 -1.60 20.52
C GLU A 156 -10.99 -1.60 21.27
N LEU A 157 -10.18 -0.55 21.07
CA LEU A 157 -8.94 -0.34 21.79
C LEU A 157 -9.24 0.02 23.24
N ASN A 158 -8.83 -0.83 24.17
CA ASN A 158 -9.09 -0.67 25.59
C ASN A 158 -7.78 -0.48 26.39
N PRO A 159 -7.85 -0.11 27.68
CA PRO A 159 -6.65 0.09 28.50
C PRO A 159 -5.81 -1.18 28.70
N THR A 160 -6.42 -2.37 28.58
CA THR A 160 -5.71 -3.64 28.68
C THR A 160 -5.01 -4.05 27.38
N THR A 161 -5.25 -3.34 26.28
CA THR A 161 -4.59 -3.59 25.00
C THR A 161 -3.11 -3.21 25.11
N ARG A 162 -2.23 -4.21 25.07
CA ARG A 162 -0.78 -4.01 25.01
C ARG A 162 -0.38 -3.56 23.61
N ALA A 163 -0.08 -2.28 23.45
CA ALA A 163 0.28 -1.68 22.18
C ALA A 163 1.59 -0.90 22.31
N GLU A 164 2.19 -0.59 21.16
CA GLU A 164 3.22 0.44 21.08
C GLU A 164 2.66 1.82 21.48
N ALA A 165 3.54 2.78 21.72
CA ALA A 165 3.22 4.10 22.25
C ALA A 165 2.02 4.74 21.55
N ARG A 166 1.13 5.35 22.34
CA ARG A 166 -0.04 6.11 21.83
C ARG A 166 0.34 7.55 21.68
N LEU A 167 -0.02 8.18 20.56
CA LEU A 167 0.30 9.58 20.36
C LEU A 167 -0.46 10.51 21.31
N TRP A 168 -1.64 10.08 21.75
CA TRP A 168 -2.48 10.81 22.70
C TRP A 168 -3.23 9.83 23.60
N ASP A 169 -3.29 10.14 24.90
CA ASP A 169 -4.26 9.53 25.82
C ASP A 169 -5.57 10.35 25.85
N ASP A 170 -5.46 11.67 25.73
CA ASP A 170 -6.58 12.60 25.51
C ASP A 170 -6.21 13.53 24.34
N PRO A 171 -6.90 13.41 23.18
CA PRO A 171 -6.63 14.25 22.01
C PRO A 171 -7.12 15.70 22.19
N GLY A 172 -7.84 16.02 23.27
CA GLY A 172 -8.47 17.32 23.48
C GLY A 172 -9.48 17.63 22.38
N ASP A 173 -9.41 18.84 21.81
CA ASP A 173 -10.31 19.27 20.72
C ASP A 173 -9.91 18.74 19.34
N ALA A 174 -8.87 17.92 19.25
CA ALA A 174 -8.38 17.39 17.99
C ALA A 174 -9.15 16.12 17.58
N ALA A 175 -9.83 16.15 16.43
CA ALA A 175 -10.49 14.93 15.95
C ALA A 175 -9.44 13.88 15.60
N CYS A 176 -9.61 12.67 16.15
CA CYS A 176 -8.60 11.63 16.02
C CYS A 176 -9.18 10.23 15.82
N LEU A 177 -8.40 9.38 15.17
CA LEU A 177 -8.61 7.94 15.07
C LEU A 177 -7.30 7.24 15.44
N THR A 178 -7.33 6.37 16.44
CA THR A 178 -6.19 5.52 16.83
C THR A 178 -6.42 4.12 16.27
N VAL A 179 -5.40 3.59 15.60
CA VAL A 179 -5.39 2.26 14.96
C VAL A 179 -4.19 1.49 15.49
N ARG A 180 -4.44 0.31 16.03
CA ARG A 180 -3.40 -0.67 16.39
C ARG A 180 -3.71 -2.00 15.73
N PHE A 181 -2.74 -2.62 15.07
CA PHE A 181 -2.95 -3.92 14.44
C PHE A 181 -1.86 -4.92 14.83
N ALA A 182 -2.22 -6.20 14.89
CA ALA A 182 -1.29 -7.26 15.25
C ALA A 182 -0.17 -7.40 14.19
N PRO A 183 1.10 -7.58 14.60
CA PRO A 183 2.25 -7.68 13.70
C PRO A 183 2.34 -9.07 13.04
N ILE A 184 1.27 -9.51 12.36
CA ILE A 184 1.12 -10.87 11.82
C ILE A 184 2.15 -11.25 10.75
N TYR A 185 2.84 -10.26 10.19
CA TYR A 185 3.89 -10.45 9.20
C TYR A 185 5.22 -10.87 9.84
N ARG A 186 5.35 -10.86 11.17
CA ARG A 186 6.55 -11.34 11.86
C ARG A 186 6.43 -12.84 12.09
N ALA A 187 7.48 -13.58 11.75
CA ALA A 187 7.53 -15.01 12.00
C ALA A 187 7.68 -15.27 13.52
N PRO A 188 6.78 -16.05 14.14
CA PRO A 188 6.77 -16.26 15.60
C PRO A 188 8.12 -16.73 16.13
N GLY A 189 8.57 -16.14 17.25
CA GLY A 189 9.83 -16.50 17.88
C GLY A 189 11.10 -16.13 17.10
N THR A 190 10.99 -15.35 16.02
CA THR A 190 12.15 -14.95 15.21
C THR A 190 12.09 -13.46 14.80
N ASN A 191 13.21 -12.94 14.31
CA ASN A 191 13.28 -11.61 13.67
C ASN A 191 12.95 -11.64 12.16
N ARG A 192 12.48 -12.77 11.63
CA ARG A 192 12.14 -12.88 10.20
C ARG A 192 10.77 -12.27 9.94
N VAL A 193 10.62 -11.71 8.74
CA VAL A 193 9.36 -11.14 8.26
C VAL A 193 8.87 -11.91 7.04
N TYR A 194 7.55 -11.97 6.89
CA TYR A 194 6.84 -12.44 5.70
C TYR A 194 6.52 -11.20 4.82
N PRO A 195 7.31 -10.90 3.77
CA PRO A 195 7.16 -9.64 3.03
C PRO A 195 5.79 -9.49 2.38
N GLU A 196 5.28 -10.56 1.75
CA GLU A 196 3.95 -10.55 1.12
C GLU A 196 2.83 -10.23 2.11
N LEU A 197 2.91 -10.77 3.34
CA LEU A 197 1.92 -10.50 4.37
C LEU A 197 2.04 -9.07 4.92
N ARG A 198 3.27 -8.56 5.07
CA ARG A 198 3.51 -7.15 5.44
C ARG A 198 2.88 -6.22 4.42
N ASP A 199 3.16 -6.45 3.14
CA ASP A 199 2.68 -5.59 2.05
C ASP A 199 1.13 -5.62 1.95
N LEU A 200 0.52 -6.78 2.19
CA LEU A 200 -0.94 -6.92 2.28
C LEU A 200 -1.53 -6.12 3.45
N VAL A 201 -0.94 -6.21 4.64
CA VAL A 201 -1.38 -5.45 5.83
C VAL A 201 -1.23 -3.95 5.59
N VAL A 202 -0.08 -3.51 5.08
CA VAL A 202 0.20 -2.12 4.73
C VAL A 202 -0.84 -1.59 3.74
N ALA A 203 -1.10 -2.30 2.65
CA ALA A 203 -2.10 -1.91 1.65
C ALA A 203 -3.51 -1.80 2.25
N ASN A 204 -3.90 -2.74 3.12
CA ASN A 204 -5.19 -2.72 3.80
C ASN A 204 -5.31 -1.50 4.74
N MET A 205 -4.27 -1.19 5.51
CA MET A 205 -4.28 -0.06 6.44
C MET A 205 -4.34 1.29 5.70
N VAL A 206 -3.62 1.42 4.59
CA VAL A 206 -3.65 2.63 3.74
C VAL A 206 -5.04 2.85 3.15
N ASP A 207 -5.62 1.85 2.48
CA ASP A 207 -6.94 2.00 1.87
C ASP A 207 -8.03 2.26 2.93
N SER A 208 -7.95 1.57 4.07
CA SER A 208 -8.86 1.78 5.21
C SER A 208 -8.77 3.19 5.79
N ALA A 209 -7.56 3.74 5.93
CA ALA A 209 -7.32 5.11 6.38
C ALA A 209 -7.94 6.13 5.41
N LEU A 210 -7.69 6.00 4.10
CA LEU A 210 -8.24 6.91 3.09
C LEU A 210 -9.78 6.85 3.05
N GLN A 211 -10.37 5.66 3.19
CA GLN A 211 -11.83 5.50 3.30
C GLN A 211 -12.37 6.16 4.58
N ALA A 212 -11.68 6.02 5.71
CA ALA A 212 -12.04 6.66 6.98
C ALA A 212 -12.04 8.19 6.87
N VAL A 213 -11.01 8.78 6.23
CA VAL A 213 -10.95 10.23 5.97
C VAL A 213 -12.12 10.67 5.08
N SER A 214 -12.44 9.94 4.01
CA SER A 214 -13.60 10.29 3.16
C SER A 214 -14.92 10.28 3.94
N ALA A 215 -15.13 9.29 4.82
CA ALA A 215 -16.31 9.25 5.69
C ALA A 215 -16.33 10.38 6.73
N PHE A 216 -15.17 10.71 7.31
CA PHE A 216 -15.00 11.84 8.22
C PHE A 216 -15.41 13.17 7.57
N LEU A 217 -14.93 13.43 6.35
CA LEU A 217 -15.27 14.65 5.60
C LEU A 217 -16.77 14.76 5.35
N LYS A 218 -17.38 13.68 4.87
CA LYS A 218 -18.83 13.62 4.63
C LYS A 218 -19.63 13.90 5.91
N ALA A 219 -19.23 13.30 7.03
CA ALA A 219 -19.89 13.51 8.33
C ALA A 219 -19.62 14.91 8.92
N SER A 220 -18.51 15.54 8.54
CA SER A 220 -18.17 16.94 8.85
C SER A 220 -18.85 17.95 7.92
N ARG A 221 -19.76 17.51 7.03
CA ARG A 221 -20.46 18.33 6.03
C ARG A 221 -19.53 19.02 5.02
N LEU A 222 -18.38 18.41 4.75
CA LEU A 222 -17.48 18.80 3.66
C LEU A 222 -17.73 17.89 2.46
N GLU A 223 -17.46 18.39 1.26
CA GLU A 223 -17.54 17.56 0.05
C GLU A 223 -16.39 16.54 0.05
N PRO A 224 -16.67 15.23 0.15
CA PRO A 224 -15.63 14.23 0.00
C PRO A 224 -15.19 14.18 -1.47
N PRO A 225 -13.94 13.77 -1.75
CA PRO A 225 -13.52 13.56 -3.12
C PRO A 225 -14.35 12.46 -3.80
N ALA A 226 -14.43 12.50 -5.14
CA ALA A 226 -15.13 11.50 -5.95
C ALA A 226 -14.69 10.05 -5.66
N THR A 227 -13.40 9.87 -5.34
CA THR A 227 -12.86 8.62 -4.82
C THR A 227 -11.92 8.90 -3.65
N HIS A 228 -11.98 8.06 -2.60
CA HIS A 228 -11.10 8.17 -1.44
C HIS A 228 -9.62 8.06 -1.83
N ARG A 229 -9.31 7.33 -2.90
CA ARG A 229 -7.93 7.15 -3.40
C ARG A 229 -7.29 8.43 -3.90
N SER A 230 -8.07 9.44 -4.26
CA SER A 230 -7.54 10.77 -4.65
C SER A 230 -6.92 11.53 -3.48
N LEU A 231 -7.10 11.07 -2.24
CA LEU A 231 -6.40 11.56 -1.05
C LEU A 231 -4.98 10.98 -0.91
N GLY A 232 -4.65 9.95 -1.70
CA GLY A 232 -3.32 9.33 -1.75
C GLY A 232 -2.23 10.24 -2.33
N ARG A 233 -1.01 9.71 -2.39
CA ARG A 233 0.20 10.45 -2.82
C ARG A 233 0.08 10.88 -4.28
N ARG A 234 0.49 12.12 -4.59
CA ARG A 234 0.48 12.66 -5.97
C ARG A 234 1.86 12.62 -6.61
N VAL A 235 2.92 12.71 -5.83
CA VAL A 235 4.28 13.01 -6.34
C VAL A 235 4.98 11.79 -6.98
N TYR A 236 4.36 10.60 -6.95
CA TYR A 236 4.96 9.37 -7.51
C TYR A 236 4.59 9.08 -8.96
N ILE A 237 3.88 10.00 -9.62
CA ILE A 237 3.50 9.85 -11.03
C ILE A 237 4.74 9.57 -11.87
N ASP A 238 5.87 10.24 -11.67
CA ASP A 238 7.05 10.03 -12.53
C ASP A 238 7.67 8.63 -12.40
N ALA A 239 7.79 8.10 -11.18
CA ALA A 239 8.34 6.76 -10.97
C ALA A 239 7.38 5.69 -11.52
N VAL A 240 6.08 5.85 -11.26
CA VAL A 240 5.03 4.98 -11.78
C VAL A 240 4.99 5.03 -13.30
N VAL A 241 4.97 6.22 -13.90
CA VAL A 241 4.95 6.42 -15.37
C VAL A 241 6.21 5.86 -16.02
N ARG A 242 7.38 5.98 -15.38
CA ARG A 242 8.60 5.33 -15.89
C ARG A 242 8.50 3.82 -15.86
N ALA A 243 8.02 3.25 -14.76
CA ALA A 243 7.85 1.80 -14.62
C ALA A 243 6.81 1.26 -15.62
N ASP A 244 5.67 1.93 -15.72
CA ASP A 244 4.59 1.65 -16.67
C ASP A 244 5.09 1.68 -18.12
N ARG A 245 5.78 2.77 -18.52
CA ARG A 245 6.37 2.87 -19.86
C ARG A 245 7.39 1.76 -20.14
N ALA A 246 8.22 1.41 -19.16
CA ALA A 246 9.21 0.34 -19.35
C ALA A 246 8.56 -1.04 -19.51
N ILE A 247 7.44 -1.30 -18.82
CA ILE A 247 6.63 -2.50 -18.98
C ILE A 247 5.92 -2.49 -20.34
N ASP A 248 5.35 -1.36 -20.75
CA ASP A 248 4.68 -1.17 -22.03
C ASP A 248 5.62 -1.41 -23.22
N GLU A 249 6.85 -0.89 -23.16
CA GLU A 249 7.88 -1.15 -24.18
C GLU A 249 8.18 -2.65 -24.39
N VAL A 250 8.10 -3.46 -23.32
CA VAL A 250 8.25 -4.93 -23.45
C VAL A 250 7.00 -5.52 -24.07
N ALA A 251 5.81 -5.13 -23.59
CA ALA A 251 4.54 -5.62 -24.10
C ALA A 251 4.37 -5.31 -25.60
N SER A 252 4.82 -4.14 -26.06
CA SER A 252 4.75 -3.73 -27.47
C SER A 252 5.73 -4.47 -28.38
N THR A 253 6.66 -5.26 -27.84
CA THR A 253 7.65 -6.01 -28.65
C THR A 253 7.03 -7.24 -29.32
N PHE A 254 5.85 -7.69 -28.89
CA PHE A 254 5.23 -8.89 -29.43
C PHE A 254 3.71 -8.78 -29.50
N ASP A 255 3.14 -9.24 -30.62
CA ASP A 255 1.71 -9.55 -30.69
C ASP A 255 1.51 -10.98 -30.18
N PHE A 256 1.10 -11.11 -28.92
CA PHE A 256 0.95 -12.41 -28.27
C PHE A 256 -0.01 -13.34 -29.03
N LEU A 257 -1.20 -12.85 -29.38
CA LEU A 257 -2.23 -13.67 -30.03
C LEU A 257 -1.78 -14.13 -31.41
N LEU A 258 -1.15 -13.23 -32.18
CA LEU A 258 -0.60 -13.60 -33.47
C LEU A 258 0.56 -14.60 -33.35
N ALA A 259 1.41 -14.44 -32.34
CA ALA A 259 2.58 -15.30 -32.14
C ALA A 259 2.23 -16.69 -31.60
N VAL A 260 1.12 -16.85 -30.87
CA VAL A 260 0.63 -18.16 -30.41
C VAL A 260 -0.33 -18.84 -31.38
N THR A 261 -0.79 -18.14 -32.42
CA THR A 261 -1.68 -18.72 -33.43
C THR A 261 -0.86 -19.50 -34.47
N PRO A 262 -1.11 -20.80 -34.67
CA PRO A 262 -0.45 -21.56 -35.73
C PRO A 262 -0.81 -21.02 -37.11
N ILE A 263 0.19 -20.90 -37.99
CA ILE A 263 -0.01 -20.44 -39.38
C ILE A 263 -0.66 -21.51 -40.27
N ASN A 264 -0.69 -22.76 -39.82
CA ASN A 264 -1.26 -23.90 -40.53
C ASN A 264 -2.47 -24.51 -39.79
N ALA A 265 -3.20 -23.73 -38.99
CA ALA A 265 -4.27 -24.25 -38.13
C ALA A 265 -5.33 -25.07 -38.89
N GLU A 266 -5.81 -24.58 -40.04
CA GLU A 266 -6.82 -25.27 -40.85
C GLU A 266 -6.29 -26.56 -41.50
N PRO A 267 -5.13 -26.56 -42.21
CA PRO A 267 -4.53 -27.81 -42.68
C PRO A 267 -4.23 -28.82 -41.56
N ALA A 268 -3.72 -28.36 -40.42
CA ALA A 268 -3.41 -29.21 -39.27
C ALA A 268 -4.68 -29.86 -38.68
N TRP A 269 -5.80 -29.13 -38.68
CA TRP A 269 -7.10 -29.66 -38.25
C TRP A 269 -7.61 -30.75 -39.18
N LEU A 270 -7.55 -30.53 -40.50
CA LEU A 270 -7.94 -31.53 -41.49
C LEU A 270 -7.09 -32.80 -41.40
N GLU A 271 -5.78 -32.66 -41.18
CA GLU A 271 -4.87 -33.79 -40.96
C GLU A 271 -5.22 -34.56 -39.68
N PHE A 272 -5.52 -33.86 -38.59
CA PHE A 272 -5.93 -34.46 -37.32
C PHE A 272 -7.23 -35.27 -37.47
N GLN A 273 -8.20 -34.73 -38.20
CA GLN A 273 -9.47 -35.39 -38.48
C GLN A 273 -9.28 -36.62 -39.38
N ALA A 274 -8.47 -36.50 -40.45
CA ALA A 274 -8.17 -37.61 -41.35
C ALA A 274 -7.42 -38.75 -40.63
N GLY A 275 -6.62 -38.43 -39.62
CA GLY A 275 -5.94 -39.38 -38.75
C GLY A 275 -6.77 -39.94 -37.60
N ALA A 276 -8.11 -39.82 -37.65
CA ALA A 276 -9.04 -40.31 -36.63
C ALA A 276 -8.73 -39.82 -35.20
N PHE A 277 -8.10 -38.65 -35.08
CA PHE A 277 -7.71 -38.03 -33.81
C PHE A 277 -6.67 -38.81 -32.97
N GLU A 278 -5.94 -39.75 -33.57
CA GLU A 278 -5.00 -40.62 -32.85
C GLU A 278 -3.63 -39.97 -32.58
N ARG A 279 -3.24 -38.96 -33.36
CA ARG A 279 -1.93 -38.30 -33.27
C ARG A 279 -2.07 -36.80 -33.18
N VAL A 280 -1.26 -36.17 -32.33
CA VAL A 280 -1.22 -34.71 -32.19
C VAL A 280 -0.72 -34.09 -33.51
N PRO A 281 -1.46 -33.14 -34.12
CA PRO A 281 -1.05 -32.54 -35.37
C PRO A 281 0.17 -31.63 -35.19
N ALA A 282 1.00 -31.54 -36.24
CA ALA A 282 2.15 -30.65 -36.24
C ALA A 282 1.72 -29.20 -36.46
N LEU A 283 1.81 -28.38 -35.41
CA LEU A 283 1.52 -26.95 -35.47
C LEU A 283 2.78 -26.17 -35.86
N LEU A 284 2.66 -25.32 -36.88
CA LEU A 284 3.72 -24.44 -37.35
C LEU A 284 3.42 -23.02 -36.90
N TYR A 285 4.43 -22.32 -36.39
CA TYR A 285 4.29 -20.98 -35.84
C TYR A 285 5.17 -19.98 -36.58
N ARG A 286 4.79 -18.71 -36.50
CA ARG A 286 5.64 -17.61 -36.97
C ARG A 286 6.94 -17.55 -36.15
N PRO A 287 8.10 -17.38 -36.81
CA PRO A 287 9.36 -17.09 -36.11
C PRO A 287 9.24 -15.86 -35.21
N LEU A 288 9.89 -15.86 -34.06
CA LEU A 288 9.96 -14.65 -33.22
C LEU A 288 11.02 -13.72 -33.78
N GLU A 289 10.71 -12.44 -33.83
CA GLU A 289 11.63 -11.38 -34.26
C GLU A 289 12.50 -10.86 -33.10
N PHE A 290 12.43 -11.52 -31.94
CA PHE A 290 13.11 -11.14 -30.71
C PHE A 290 13.52 -12.35 -29.88
N GLU A 291 14.49 -12.16 -29.00
CA GLU A 291 14.87 -13.17 -28.01
C GLU A 291 14.02 -13.07 -26.75
N VAL A 292 13.28 -14.14 -26.43
CA VAL A 292 12.43 -14.21 -25.23
C VAL A 292 13.22 -13.92 -23.95
N ALA A 293 14.40 -14.52 -23.80
CA ALA A 293 15.23 -14.34 -22.62
C ALA A 293 15.69 -12.88 -22.44
N ALA A 294 15.96 -12.17 -23.53
CA ALA A 294 16.31 -10.75 -23.49
C ALA A 294 15.13 -9.89 -23.02
N GLN A 295 13.92 -10.17 -23.51
CA GLN A 295 12.70 -9.46 -23.09
C GLN A 295 12.37 -9.71 -21.61
N LYS A 296 12.52 -10.95 -21.13
CA LYS A 296 12.39 -11.25 -19.70
C LYS A 296 13.39 -10.46 -18.85
N ARG A 297 14.67 -10.38 -19.26
CA ARG A 297 15.66 -9.56 -18.54
C ARG A 297 15.28 -8.08 -18.50
N LYS A 298 14.81 -7.52 -19.63
CA LYS A 298 14.32 -6.13 -19.70
C LYS A 298 13.12 -5.92 -18.78
N LEU A 299 12.18 -6.86 -18.76
CA LEU A 299 10.98 -6.81 -17.92
C LEU A 299 11.31 -6.79 -16.42
N TYR A 300 12.26 -7.60 -15.98
CA TYR A 300 12.66 -7.66 -14.57
C TYR A 300 13.71 -6.62 -14.16
N SER A 301 14.29 -5.87 -15.11
CA SER A 301 15.13 -4.71 -14.77
C SER A 301 14.31 -3.48 -14.37
N VAL A 302 12.99 -3.50 -14.57
CA VAL A 302 12.07 -2.47 -14.07
C VAL A 302 11.96 -2.58 -12.55
N SER A 303 12.55 -1.63 -11.82
CA SER A 303 12.44 -1.57 -10.36
C SER A 303 11.06 -1.04 -9.95
N LEU A 304 10.37 -1.82 -9.13
CA LEU A 304 9.11 -1.42 -8.49
C LEU A 304 9.32 -1.01 -7.02
N ASP A 305 10.54 -1.14 -6.49
CA ASP A 305 10.83 -0.98 -5.05
C ASP A 305 10.68 0.46 -4.56
N HIS A 306 10.72 1.42 -5.49
CA HIS A 306 10.66 2.86 -5.19
C HIS A 306 9.22 3.39 -5.25
N LEU A 307 8.26 2.50 -5.50
CA LEU A 307 6.84 2.83 -5.53
C LEU A 307 6.29 2.77 -4.10
N GLU A 308 6.01 3.94 -3.55
CA GLU A 308 5.51 4.08 -2.19
C GLU A 308 4.00 3.81 -2.06
N ASP A 309 3.28 3.71 -3.19
CA ASP A 309 1.86 3.34 -3.23
C ASP A 309 1.71 1.81 -3.37
N PRO A 310 1.23 1.10 -2.33
CA PRO A 310 1.13 -0.36 -2.35
C PRO A 310 0.20 -0.91 -3.44
N LEU A 311 -0.85 -0.16 -3.80
CA LEU A 311 -1.81 -0.58 -4.81
C LEU A 311 -1.19 -0.55 -6.21
N LEU A 312 -0.48 0.54 -6.53
CA LEU A 312 0.20 0.67 -7.82
C LEU A 312 1.35 -0.34 -7.95
N THR A 313 2.10 -0.57 -6.88
CA THR A 313 3.14 -1.61 -6.83
C THR A 313 2.55 -2.98 -7.14
N ARG A 314 1.42 -3.33 -6.53
CA ARG A 314 0.72 -4.59 -6.78
C ARG A 314 0.26 -4.70 -8.24
N LEU A 315 -0.42 -3.68 -8.76
CA LEU A 315 -0.94 -3.68 -10.13
C LEU A 315 0.18 -3.88 -11.17
N LEU A 316 1.29 -3.15 -11.04
CA LEU A 316 2.42 -3.28 -11.96
C LEU A 316 3.13 -4.63 -11.79
N SER A 317 3.21 -5.18 -10.58
CA SER A 317 3.76 -6.51 -10.35
C SER A 317 2.89 -7.61 -10.98
N GLU A 318 1.56 -7.52 -10.86
CA GLU A 318 0.61 -8.43 -11.52
C GLU A 318 0.78 -8.34 -13.06
N LYS A 319 0.88 -7.12 -13.62
CA LYS A 319 1.10 -6.96 -15.06
C LYS A 319 2.44 -7.52 -15.52
N ARG A 320 3.50 -7.33 -14.74
CA ARG A 320 4.82 -7.92 -14.99
C ARG A 320 4.75 -9.45 -15.01
N GLN A 321 4.02 -10.06 -14.09
CA GLN A 321 3.84 -11.51 -14.04
C GLN A 321 3.06 -12.05 -15.25
N GLU A 322 2.01 -11.34 -15.68
CA GLU A 322 1.26 -11.67 -16.90
C GLU A 322 2.17 -11.72 -18.13
N LEU A 323 3.01 -10.68 -18.33
CA LEU A 323 3.94 -10.62 -19.46
C LEU A 323 5.02 -11.70 -19.38
N ASP A 324 5.52 -12.03 -18.18
CA ASP A 324 6.47 -13.13 -18.02
C ASP A 324 5.87 -14.49 -18.42
N LEU A 325 4.61 -14.73 -18.06
CA LEU A 325 3.88 -15.94 -18.48
C LEU A 325 3.68 -15.97 -20.00
N GLN A 326 3.28 -14.85 -20.62
CA GLN A 326 3.15 -14.76 -22.08
C GLN A 326 4.49 -15.04 -22.78
N LEU A 327 5.59 -14.44 -22.31
CA LEU A 327 6.93 -14.70 -22.83
C LEU A 327 7.34 -16.18 -22.66
N SER A 328 6.99 -16.79 -21.52
CA SER A 328 7.22 -18.22 -21.27
C SER A 328 6.44 -19.10 -22.26
N MET A 329 5.17 -18.77 -22.52
CA MET A 329 4.34 -19.47 -23.49
C MET A 329 4.94 -19.38 -24.90
N LEU A 330 5.45 -18.21 -25.30
CA LEU A 330 6.10 -18.02 -26.61
C LEU A 330 7.35 -18.90 -26.77
N ALA A 331 8.14 -19.06 -25.71
CA ALA A 331 9.28 -19.98 -25.69
C ALA A 331 8.85 -21.46 -25.70
N ALA A 332 7.70 -21.79 -25.12
CA ALA A 332 7.18 -23.14 -25.03
C ALA A 332 6.32 -23.59 -26.24
N ARG A 333 6.15 -22.75 -27.27
CA ARG A 333 5.36 -23.09 -28.47
C ARG A 333 5.82 -24.41 -29.09
N GLY A 334 4.85 -25.25 -29.44
CA GLY A 334 5.12 -26.59 -29.98
C GLY A 334 5.57 -27.62 -28.94
N THR A 335 5.60 -27.28 -27.65
CA THR A 335 5.89 -28.22 -26.56
C THR A 335 4.64 -28.46 -25.69
N PRO A 336 4.55 -29.58 -24.96
CA PRO A 336 3.46 -29.82 -24.02
C PRO A 336 3.31 -28.72 -22.95
N GLY A 337 4.42 -28.07 -22.58
CA GLY A 337 4.43 -27.00 -21.58
C GLY A 337 3.60 -25.76 -21.97
N PHE A 338 3.34 -25.56 -23.26
CA PHE A 338 2.50 -24.45 -23.74
C PHE A 338 1.09 -24.49 -23.12
N ALA A 339 0.47 -25.67 -23.06
CA ALA A 339 -0.88 -25.83 -22.54
C ALA A 339 -0.95 -25.56 -21.02
N GLU A 340 0.04 -26.03 -20.26
CA GLU A 340 0.10 -25.80 -18.82
C GLU A 340 0.33 -24.33 -18.48
N LEU A 341 1.18 -23.64 -19.22
CA LEU A 341 1.38 -22.19 -19.07
C LEU A 341 0.13 -21.41 -19.49
N GLY A 342 -0.62 -21.88 -20.48
CA GLY A 342 -1.91 -21.31 -20.87
C GLY A 342 -2.96 -21.40 -19.75
N ARG A 343 -3.06 -22.55 -19.07
CA ARG A 343 -3.91 -22.70 -17.88
C ARG A 343 -3.48 -21.75 -16.76
N ALA A 344 -2.18 -21.62 -16.51
CA ALA A 344 -1.68 -20.69 -15.50
C ALA A 344 -2.03 -19.22 -15.81
N LEU A 345 -2.07 -18.83 -17.09
CA LEU A 345 -2.36 -17.45 -17.51
C LEU A 345 -3.85 -17.11 -17.53
N TYR A 346 -4.71 -18.06 -17.93
CA TYR A 346 -6.13 -17.79 -18.19
C TYR A 346 -7.13 -18.52 -17.27
N GLY A 347 -6.67 -19.48 -16.47
CA GLY A 347 -7.51 -20.35 -15.63
C GLY A 347 -7.76 -21.70 -16.26
#